data_AF-A0A958MNQ1-F1
#
_entry.id   AF-A0A958MNQ1-F1
#
_cell.length_a   1.000
_cell.length_b   1.000
_cell.length_c   1.000
_cell.angle_alpha   90.00
_cell.angle_beta   90.00
_cell.angle_gamma   90.00
#
_symmetry.space_group_name_H-M   'P 1'
#
loop_
_entity.id
_entity.type
_entity.pdbx_description
1 polymer ?
#
loop_
_entity_poly.entity_id
_entity_poly.type
_entity_poly.pdbx_seq_one_letter_code
_entity_poly.pdbx_strand_id
1 'polypeptide(L)'
;LFPILELGTSAKMLSVVPLMNGGGLFETGAGGSAPKHVEQFTQENHLRWDSLGEFLALAVSLEHFGDVNNNAKAKILSETLDDATEKLLTNGKSPSRKVNELDNRGSHFYLALFWAEALANQTKDLDLKHEFANVFKELQAHEAKIVDELNSVQGQSMDIGGYYQPNETATFAAMRPSDTFNKILN
;
A
#
# COMPACT_ATOMS: atom_id res chain seq x y z
N LEU A 1 16.24 0.67 -17.81
CA LEU A 1 17.51 -0.09 -17.70
C LEU A 1 18.15 0.12 -16.33
N PHE A 2 18.59 1.33 -15.99
CA PHE A 2 19.25 1.65 -14.71
C PHE A 2 18.46 1.24 -13.45
N PRO A 3 17.14 1.52 -13.31
CA PRO A 3 16.41 1.09 -12.11
C PRO A 3 16.39 -0.42 -11.87
N ILE A 4 16.37 -1.23 -12.93
CA ILE A 4 16.44 -2.69 -12.80
C ILE A 4 17.83 -3.11 -12.30
N LEU A 5 18.90 -2.44 -12.75
CA LEU A 5 20.26 -2.73 -12.31
C LEU A 5 20.52 -2.27 -10.87
N GLU A 6 19.94 -1.14 -10.46
CA GLU A 6 20.17 -0.53 -9.15
C GLU A 6 19.26 -1.09 -8.05
N LEU A 7 17.99 -1.37 -8.38
CA LEU A 7 16.94 -1.69 -7.41
C LEU A 7 16.35 -3.10 -7.59
N GLY A 8 16.78 -3.84 -8.62
CA GLY A 8 16.24 -5.16 -8.97
C GLY A 8 14.83 -5.13 -9.56
N THR A 9 14.25 -3.93 -9.78
CA THR A 9 12.91 -3.72 -10.36
C THR A 9 12.76 -2.28 -10.86
N SER A 10 11.90 -2.05 -11.87
CA SER A 10 11.53 -0.70 -12.32
C SER A 10 10.30 -0.12 -11.61
N ALA A 11 9.69 -0.87 -10.69
CA ALA A 11 8.50 -0.45 -9.94
C ALA A 11 8.83 0.47 -8.73
N LYS A 12 10.11 0.63 -8.38
CA LYS A 12 10.56 1.42 -7.22
C LYS A 12 11.15 2.77 -7.65
N MET A 13 10.40 3.51 -8.45
CA MET A 13 10.83 4.80 -9.00
C MET A 13 9.70 5.81 -8.88
N LEU A 14 10.06 7.07 -8.64
CA LEU A 14 9.16 8.20 -8.83
C LEU A 14 9.09 8.56 -10.31
N SER A 15 7.88 8.61 -10.87
CA SER A 15 7.61 9.07 -12.23
C SER A 15 6.54 10.16 -12.18
N VAL A 16 6.99 11.42 -12.20
CA VAL A 16 6.14 12.61 -12.08
C VAL A 16 6.08 13.30 -13.43
N VAL A 17 4.86 13.57 -13.90
CA VAL A 17 4.57 14.25 -15.17
C VAL A 17 3.85 15.56 -14.87
N PRO A 18 4.57 16.70 -14.84
CA PRO A 18 3.95 18.02 -14.78
C PRO A 18 3.14 18.26 -16.05
N LEU A 19 1.82 18.36 -15.92
CA LEU A 19 0.94 18.61 -17.05
C LEU A 19 1.09 20.07 -17.50
N MET A 20 1.07 20.32 -18.81
CA MET A 20 1.25 21.67 -19.38
C MET A 20 0.24 22.70 -18.85
N ASN A 21 -0.96 22.25 -18.45
CA ASN A 21 -2.01 23.11 -17.90
C ASN A 21 -1.93 23.29 -16.38
N GLY A 22 -0.79 22.94 -15.75
CA GLY A 22 -0.54 23.18 -14.32
C GLY A 22 -1.01 22.10 -13.36
N GLY A 23 -1.56 20.98 -13.86
CA GLY A 23 -1.85 19.79 -13.05
C GLY A 23 -0.66 18.84 -12.91
N GLY A 24 -0.81 17.80 -12.10
CA GLY A 24 0.18 16.73 -11.95
C GLY A 24 -0.40 15.36 -12.32
N LEU A 25 0.40 14.55 -13.00
CA LEU A 25 0.17 13.11 -13.19
C LEU A 25 1.32 12.35 -12.53
N PHE A 26 1.00 11.35 -11.70
CA PHE A 26 1.96 10.62 -10.89
C PHE A 26 1.85 9.13 -11.23
N GLU A 27 2.78 8.63 -12.05
CA GLU A 27 2.82 7.22 -12.40
C GLU A 27 3.47 6.42 -11.27
N THR A 28 2.92 5.25 -10.97
CA THR A 28 3.30 4.41 -9.83
C THR A 28 4.54 3.55 -10.11
N GLY A 29 5.28 3.84 -11.18
CA GLY A 29 6.45 3.10 -11.64
C GLY A 29 6.53 3.01 -13.16
N ALA A 30 7.65 2.52 -13.68
CA ALA A 30 7.92 2.41 -15.13
C ALA A 30 7.78 0.97 -15.67
N GLY A 31 7.14 0.09 -14.89
CA GLY A 31 6.96 -1.33 -15.23
C GLY A 31 5.66 -1.62 -16.01
N GLY A 32 5.47 -2.89 -16.39
CA GLY A 32 4.18 -3.39 -16.89
C GLY A 32 3.32 -3.99 -15.76
N SER A 33 2.18 -4.59 -16.13
CA SER A 33 1.19 -5.16 -15.18
C SER A 33 1.54 -6.57 -14.63
N ALA A 34 2.76 -7.05 -14.88
CA ALA A 34 3.31 -8.29 -14.31
C ALA A 34 2.37 -9.53 -14.34
N PRO A 35 2.02 -10.10 -15.52
CA PRO A 35 1.06 -11.21 -15.64
C PRO A 35 1.42 -12.46 -14.83
N LYS A 36 2.73 -12.72 -14.62
CA LYS A 36 3.21 -13.83 -13.77
C LYS A 36 2.87 -13.68 -12.29
N HIS A 37 2.48 -12.49 -11.83
CA HIS A 37 2.00 -12.28 -10.46
C HIS A 37 0.55 -12.75 -10.33
N VAL A 38 -0.27 -12.52 -11.35
CA VAL A 38 -1.65 -13.02 -11.42
C VAL A 38 -1.66 -14.54 -11.45
N GLU A 39 -0.75 -15.16 -12.22
CA GLU A 39 -0.61 -16.62 -12.24
C GLU A 39 -0.35 -17.19 -10.84
N GLN A 40 0.61 -16.61 -10.09
CA GLN A 40 0.89 -17.01 -8.71
C GLN A 40 -0.33 -16.83 -7.81
N PHE A 41 -1.00 -15.68 -7.90
CA PHE A 41 -2.17 -15.39 -7.10
C PHE A 41 -3.31 -16.39 -7.35
N THR A 42 -3.59 -16.74 -8.61
CA THR A 42 -4.65 -17.72 -8.93
C THR A 42 -4.30 -19.16 -8.52
N GLN A 43 -3.02 -19.52 -8.50
CA GLN A 43 -2.57 -20.88 -8.17
C GLN A 43 -2.39 -21.09 -6.66
N GLU A 44 -1.86 -20.09 -5.94
CA GLU A 44 -1.45 -20.23 -4.55
C GLU A 44 -1.84 -19.04 -3.66
N ASN A 45 -2.75 -18.17 -4.12
CA ASN A 45 -3.28 -17.03 -3.40
C ASN A 45 -2.18 -16.18 -2.73
N HIS A 46 -1.07 -15.97 -3.44
CA HIS A 46 0.04 -15.13 -2.99
C HIS A 46 0.35 -14.08 -4.06
N LEU A 47 0.25 -12.80 -3.70
CA LEU A 47 0.52 -11.70 -4.60
C LEU A 47 1.85 -11.02 -4.26
N ARG A 48 2.90 -11.34 -5.01
CA ARG A 48 4.25 -10.74 -4.85
C ARG A 48 4.44 -9.37 -5.53
N TRP A 49 3.35 -8.67 -5.85
CA TRP A 49 3.42 -7.32 -6.43
C TRP A 49 3.86 -6.33 -5.35
N ASP A 50 4.89 -5.52 -5.64
CA ASP A 50 5.40 -4.51 -4.71
C ASP A 50 4.77 -3.15 -5.03
N SER A 51 3.91 -2.67 -4.14
CA SER A 51 3.17 -1.41 -4.29
C SER A 51 3.98 -0.18 -3.85
N LEU A 52 5.30 -0.28 -3.60
CA LEU A 52 6.10 0.85 -3.17
C LEU A 52 5.95 2.09 -4.09
N GLY A 53 5.93 1.89 -5.40
CA GLY A 53 5.75 3.00 -6.34
C GLY A 53 4.38 3.66 -6.26
N GLU A 54 3.33 2.94 -5.84
CA GLU A 54 2.01 3.51 -5.56
C GLU A 54 2.05 4.40 -4.32
N PHE A 55 2.78 3.99 -3.28
CA PHE A 55 2.94 4.76 -2.04
C PHE A 55 3.70 6.06 -2.30
N LEU A 56 4.81 5.97 -3.04
CA LEU A 56 5.61 7.13 -3.45
C LEU A 56 4.81 8.10 -4.33
N ALA A 57 4.06 7.59 -5.30
CA ALA A 57 3.22 8.43 -6.16
C ALA A 57 2.08 9.11 -5.36
N LEU A 58 1.50 8.42 -4.38
CA LEU A 58 0.46 8.97 -3.52
C LEU A 58 0.98 10.10 -2.63
N ALA A 59 2.17 9.94 -2.03
CA ALA A 59 2.79 11.00 -1.22
C ALA A 59 2.97 12.28 -2.06
N VAL A 60 3.63 12.17 -3.21
CA VAL A 60 3.83 13.33 -4.11
C VAL A 60 2.50 13.90 -4.63
N SER A 61 1.49 13.06 -4.87
CA SER A 61 0.16 13.52 -5.25
C SER A 61 -0.52 14.34 -4.13
N LEU A 62 -0.36 13.94 -2.87
CA LEU A 62 -0.90 14.65 -1.70
C LEU A 62 -0.16 15.96 -1.45
N GLU A 63 1.17 15.97 -1.60
CA GLU A 63 1.99 17.18 -1.53
C GLU A 63 1.54 18.19 -2.59
N HIS A 64 1.47 17.77 -3.85
CA HIS A 64 1.02 18.63 -4.95
C HIS A 64 -0.38 19.19 -4.70
N PHE A 65 -1.32 18.36 -4.25
CA PHE A 65 -2.66 18.80 -3.89
C PHE A 65 -2.64 19.83 -2.74
N GLY A 66 -1.79 19.60 -1.73
CA GLY A 66 -1.58 20.50 -0.61
C GLY A 66 -1.03 21.86 -1.03
N ASP A 67 -0.12 21.89 -1.98
CA ASP A 67 0.46 23.13 -2.54
C ASP A 67 -0.53 23.92 -3.38
N VAL A 68 -1.16 23.27 -4.37
CA VAL A 68 -2.01 23.99 -5.34
C VAL A 68 -3.34 24.44 -4.74
N ASN A 69 -3.83 23.76 -3.69
CA ASN A 69 -5.08 24.10 -3.02
C ASN A 69 -4.89 24.74 -1.64
N ASN A 70 -3.64 25.01 -1.22
CA ASN A 70 -3.32 25.50 0.13
C ASN A 70 -3.96 24.63 1.24
N ASN A 71 -3.85 23.30 1.11
CA ASN A 71 -4.42 22.34 2.04
C ASN A 71 -3.34 21.79 2.98
N ALA A 72 -3.27 22.32 4.19
CA ALA A 72 -2.29 21.91 5.20
C ALA A 72 -2.46 20.44 5.64
N LYS A 73 -3.69 19.93 5.72
CA LYS A 73 -3.95 18.52 6.09
C LYS A 73 -3.39 17.56 5.04
N ALA A 74 -3.52 17.89 3.74
CA ALA A 74 -2.94 17.09 2.66
C ALA A 74 -1.41 17.03 2.73
N LYS A 75 -0.74 18.14 3.10
CA LYS A 75 0.71 18.15 3.34
C LYS A 75 1.11 17.24 4.48
N ILE A 76 0.36 17.26 5.59
CA ILE A 76 0.61 16.36 6.73
C ILE A 76 0.41 14.90 6.33
N LEU A 77 -0.62 14.59 5.54
CA LEU A 77 -0.83 13.23 5.01
C LEU A 77 0.33 12.78 4.13
N SER A 78 0.87 13.67 3.28
CA SER A 78 2.04 13.38 2.46
C SER A 78 3.27 13.08 3.31
N GLU A 79 3.64 14.00 4.21
CA GLU A 79 4.85 13.87 5.04
C GLU A 79 4.80 12.60 5.91
N THR A 80 3.63 12.29 6.49
CA THR A 80 3.48 11.09 7.32
C THR A 80 3.42 9.80 6.49
N LEU A 81 3.06 9.88 5.20
CA LEU A 81 3.14 8.74 4.28
C LEU A 81 4.58 8.46 3.85
N ASP A 82 5.40 9.50 3.69
CA ASP A 82 6.85 9.36 3.46
C ASP A 82 7.51 8.68 4.68
N ASP A 83 7.23 9.14 5.90
CA ASP A 83 7.71 8.52 7.14
C ASP A 83 7.29 7.03 7.23
N ALA A 84 6.03 6.74 6.88
CA ALA A 84 5.51 5.37 6.87
C ALA A 84 6.21 4.48 5.83
N THR A 85 6.50 5.04 4.66
CA THR A 85 7.19 4.34 3.57
C THR A 85 8.65 4.05 3.94
N GLU A 86 9.36 4.99 4.56
CA GLU A 86 10.71 4.78 5.10
C GLU A 86 10.69 3.67 6.17
N LYS A 87 9.71 3.72 7.09
CA LYS A 87 9.55 2.70 8.14
C LYS A 87 9.24 1.32 7.55
N LEU A 88 8.42 1.23 6.51
CA LEU A 88 8.13 -0.02 5.78
C LEU A 88 9.39 -0.63 5.20
N LEU A 89 10.24 0.17 4.54
CA LEU A 89 11.49 -0.26 3.96
C LEU A 89 12.49 -0.71 5.03
N THR A 90 12.67 0.10 6.08
CA THR A 90 13.63 -0.17 7.16
C THR A 90 13.28 -1.44 7.95
N ASN A 91 11.98 -1.74 8.10
CA ASN A 91 11.51 -2.95 8.77
C ASN A 91 11.36 -4.17 7.83
N GLY A 92 11.75 -4.04 6.55
CA GLY A 92 11.68 -5.14 5.58
C GLY A 92 10.27 -5.65 5.33
N LYS A 93 9.25 -4.77 5.39
CA LYS A 93 7.83 -5.12 5.24
C LYS A 93 7.34 -5.04 3.78
N SER A 94 8.25 -5.18 2.82
CA SER A 94 7.90 -5.42 1.40
C SER A 94 7.43 -6.87 1.19
N PRO A 95 6.67 -7.15 0.12
CA PRO A 95 6.22 -8.50 -0.19
C PRO A 95 7.39 -9.46 -0.44
N SER A 96 7.30 -10.65 0.17
CA SER A 96 8.11 -11.79 -0.21
C SER A 96 7.66 -12.35 -1.56
N ARG A 97 8.48 -13.24 -2.12
CA ARG A 97 8.17 -14.00 -3.34
C ARG A 97 7.63 -15.39 -3.02
N LYS A 98 7.64 -15.80 -1.76
CA LYS A 98 7.33 -17.16 -1.31
C LYS A 98 5.95 -17.18 -0.67
N VAL A 99 5.15 -18.18 -1.06
CA VAL A 99 3.86 -18.46 -0.45
C VAL A 99 3.98 -18.69 1.07
N ASN A 100 2.95 -18.29 1.81
CA ASN A 100 2.86 -18.30 3.28
C ASN A 100 3.81 -17.32 3.99
N GLU A 101 4.54 -16.49 3.25
CA GLU A 101 5.22 -15.31 3.77
C GLU A 101 4.40 -14.05 3.44
N LEU A 102 4.82 -12.90 3.98
CA LEU A 102 4.15 -11.61 3.77
C LEU A 102 4.02 -11.31 2.27
N ASP A 103 2.82 -11.02 1.79
CA ASP A 103 2.56 -10.65 0.40
C ASP A 103 2.11 -9.18 0.27
N ASN A 104 1.64 -8.78 -0.91
CA ASN A 104 1.13 -7.42 -1.19
C ASN A 104 0.10 -6.94 -0.15
N ARG A 105 -0.86 -7.79 0.24
CA ARG A 105 -1.91 -7.40 1.21
C ARG A 105 -1.29 -7.14 2.58
N GLY A 106 -0.31 -7.96 2.95
CA GLY A 106 0.49 -7.77 4.15
C GLY A 106 1.26 -6.44 4.15
N SER A 107 1.92 -6.08 3.03
CA SER A 107 2.63 -4.80 2.96
C SER A 107 1.70 -3.59 3.05
N HIS A 108 0.48 -3.69 2.49
CA HIS A 108 -0.55 -2.65 2.62
C HIS A 108 -1.02 -2.49 4.08
N PHE A 109 -1.20 -3.58 4.82
CA PHE A 109 -1.48 -3.51 6.26
C PHE A 109 -0.36 -2.79 7.03
N TYR A 110 0.91 -3.14 6.79
CA TYR A 110 2.04 -2.47 7.47
C TYR A 110 2.16 -0.99 7.11
N LEU A 111 1.90 -0.62 5.84
CA LEU A 111 1.85 0.79 5.47
C LEU A 111 0.76 1.52 6.25
N ALA A 112 -0.46 0.97 6.31
CA ALA A 112 -1.56 1.56 7.06
C ALA A 112 -1.22 1.71 8.56
N LEU A 113 -0.58 0.71 9.17
CA LEU A 113 -0.12 0.75 10.55
C LEU A 113 0.89 1.89 10.77
N PHE A 114 1.94 1.96 9.96
CA PHE A 114 2.99 2.98 10.11
C PHE A 114 2.50 4.38 9.77
N TRP A 115 1.56 4.51 8.83
CA TRP A 115 0.96 5.80 8.49
C TRP A 115 0.05 6.31 9.59
N ALA A 116 -0.81 5.44 10.14
CA ALA A 116 -1.62 5.78 11.32
C ALA A 116 -0.75 6.16 12.52
N GLU A 117 0.39 5.48 12.73
CA GLU A 117 1.36 5.83 13.78
C GLU A 117 1.94 7.23 13.58
N ALA A 118 2.41 7.56 12.37
CA ALA A 118 2.98 8.86 12.06
C ALA A 118 1.94 9.98 12.24
N LEU A 119 0.70 9.75 11.78
CA LEU A 119 -0.42 10.67 11.96
C LEU A 119 -0.82 10.86 13.43
N ALA A 120 -0.78 9.79 14.23
CA ALA A 120 -1.06 9.84 15.67
C ALA A 120 0.05 10.50 16.49
N ASN A 121 1.27 10.60 15.94
CA ASN A 121 2.44 11.14 16.64
C ASN A 121 2.81 12.58 16.23
N GLN A 122 2.42 13.04 15.04
CA GLN A 122 2.66 14.41 14.61
C GLN A 122 1.96 15.46 15.51
N THR A 123 2.44 16.71 15.44
CA THR A 123 1.98 17.84 16.26
C THR A 123 1.53 19.05 15.44
N LYS A 124 1.46 18.92 14.12
CA LYS A 124 1.06 19.97 13.17
C LYS A 124 -0.47 20.15 13.13
N ASP A 125 -1.24 19.08 13.31
CA ASP A 125 -2.70 19.10 13.33
C ASP A 125 -3.24 18.15 14.43
N LEU A 126 -3.83 18.73 15.48
CA LEU A 126 -4.30 17.95 16.62
C LEU A 126 -5.56 17.14 16.31
N ASP A 127 -6.38 17.57 15.35
CA ASP A 127 -7.59 16.83 14.98
C ASP A 127 -7.20 15.51 14.29
N LEU A 128 -6.31 15.58 13.29
CA LEU A 128 -5.74 14.39 12.64
C LEU A 128 -5.04 13.49 13.66
N LYS A 129 -4.29 14.07 14.59
CA LYS A 129 -3.65 13.32 15.66
C LYS A 129 -4.66 12.50 16.47
N HIS A 130 -5.74 13.14 16.91
CA HIS A 130 -6.76 12.50 17.73
C HIS A 130 -7.56 11.45 16.95
N GLU A 131 -7.87 11.72 15.69
CA GLU A 131 -8.57 10.79 14.79
C GLU A 131 -7.76 9.51 14.59
N PHE A 132 -6.46 9.64 14.26
CA PHE A 132 -5.60 8.50 13.97
C PHE A 132 -5.04 7.80 15.22
N ALA A 133 -5.10 8.41 16.40
CA ALA A 133 -4.66 7.77 17.64
C ALA A 133 -5.42 6.45 17.92
N ASN A 134 -6.74 6.44 17.69
CA ASN A 134 -7.54 5.22 17.87
C ASN A 134 -7.27 4.20 16.77
N VAL A 135 -7.16 4.64 15.52
CA VAL A 135 -6.84 3.75 14.38
C VAL A 135 -5.50 3.07 14.60
N PHE A 136 -4.46 3.84 14.94
CA PHE A 136 -3.14 3.30 15.24
C PHE A 136 -3.17 2.29 16.39
N LYS A 137 -3.86 2.62 17.49
CA LYS A 137 -3.99 1.72 18.64
C LYS A 137 -4.66 0.39 18.26
N GLU A 138 -5.75 0.43 17.49
CA GLU A 138 -6.46 -0.78 17.08
C GLU A 138 -5.64 -1.63 16.11
N LEU A 139 -4.97 -1.01 15.12
CA LEU A 139 -4.08 -1.72 14.20
C LEU A 139 -2.90 -2.37 14.93
N GLN A 140 -2.27 -1.64 15.85
CA GLN A 140 -1.15 -2.14 16.65
C GLN A 140 -1.59 -3.30 17.57
N ALA A 141 -2.73 -3.17 18.25
CA ALA A 141 -3.24 -4.21 19.14
C ALA A 141 -3.60 -5.51 18.40
N HIS A 142 -3.95 -5.42 17.12
CA HIS A 142 -4.39 -6.55 16.30
C HIS A 142 -3.37 -6.98 15.25
N GLU A 143 -2.12 -6.48 15.30
CA GLU A 143 -1.10 -6.74 14.27
C GLU A 143 -0.93 -8.24 13.97
N ALA A 144 -0.66 -9.04 14.99
CA ALA A 144 -0.45 -10.48 14.82
C ALA A 144 -1.68 -11.17 14.21
N LYS A 145 -2.88 -10.82 14.69
CA LYS A 145 -4.14 -11.41 14.22
C LYS A 145 -4.41 -11.08 12.76
N ILE A 146 -4.19 -9.82 12.35
CA ILE A 146 -4.37 -9.38 10.97
C ILE A 146 -3.38 -10.10 10.05
N VAL A 147 -2.11 -10.18 10.44
CA VAL A 147 -1.08 -10.90 9.67
C VAL A 147 -1.44 -12.39 9.52
N ASP A 148 -1.93 -13.02 10.59
CA ASP A 148 -2.38 -14.42 10.54
C ASP A 148 -3.59 -14.60 9.61
N GLU A 149 -4.59 -13.72 9.68
CA GLU A 149 -5.74 -13.74 8.77
C GLU A 149 -5.29 -13.60 7.30
N LEU A 150 -4.37 -12.68 7.00
CA LEU A 150 -3.84 -12.45 5.65
C LEU A 150 -2.99 -13.63 5.13
N ASN A 151 -2.22 -14.28 6.00
CA ASN A 151 -1.35 -15.41 5.60
C ASN A 151 -2.10 -16.74 5.53
N SER A 152 -3.11 -16.95 6.38
CA SER A 152 -3.83 -18.23 6.49
C SER A 152 -4.61 -18.62 5.23
N VAL A 153 -4.94 -17.66 4.37
CA VAL A 153 -5.63 -17.89 3.09
C VAL A 153 -4.68 -18.29 1.96
N GLN A 154 -3.37 -18.15 2.15
CA GLN A 154 -2.36 -18.47 1.13
C GLN A 154 -2.19 -19.98 0.95
N GLY A 155 -1.52 -20.39 -0.15
CA GLY A 155 -1.22 -21.79 -0.46
C GLY A 155 -2.37 -22.57 -1.10
N GLN A 156 -3.49 -21.91 -1.36
CA GLN A 156 -4.66 -22.51 -2.01
C GLN A 156 -4.95 -21.79 -3.33
N SER A 157 -5.55 -22.52 -4.28
CA SER A 157 -5.99 -21.90 -5.53
C SER A 157 -7.11 -20.90 -5.28
N MET A 158 -7.10 -19.80 -6.03
CA MET A 158 -8.03 -18.69 -5.92
C MET A 158 -8.72 -18.48 -7.27
N ASP A 159 -10.05 -18.56 -7.28
CA ASP A 159 -10.86 -18.22 -8.45
C ASP A 159 -11.51 -16.85 -8.26
N ILE A 160 -11.11 -15.89 -9.08
CA ILE A 160 -11.68 -14.54 -9.13
C ILE A 160 -12.69 -14.36 -10.27
N GLY A 161 -13.09 -15.44 -10.96
CA GLY A 161 -14.17 -15.40 -11.94
C GLY A 161 -13.81 -14.72 -13.26
N GLY A 162 -12.53 -14.61 -13.61
CA GLY A 162 -12.05 -14.03 -14.86
C GLY A 162 -10.58 -13.60 -14.78
N TYR A 163 -10.02 -13.15 -15.91
CA TYR A 163 -8.64 -12.64 -15.98
C TYR A 163 -8.61 -11.16 -16.39
N TYR A 164 -9.05 -10.83 -17.61
CA TYR A 164 -9.14 -9.44 -18.07
C TYR A 164 -10.30 -8.67 -17.45
N GLN A 165 -11.37 -9.39 -17.09
CA GLN A 165 -12.55 -8.86 -16.43
C GLN A 165 -12.97 -9.84 -15.33
N PRO A 166 -12.30 -9.82 -14.16
CA PRO A 166 -12.66 -10.69 -13.05
C PRO A 166 -13.99 -10.27 -12.41
N ASN A 167 -14.59 -11.18 -11.66
CA ASN A 167 -15.76 -10.87 -10.84
C ASN A 167 -15.33 -9.96 -9.68
N GLU A 168 -15.97 -8.78 -9.57
CA GLU A 168 -15.62 -7.78 -8.56
C GLU A 168 -15.79 -8.32 -7.14
N THR A 169 -16.92 -8.96 -6.83
CA THR A 169 -17.20 -9.49 -5.49
C THR A 169 -16.16 -10.55 -5.07
N ALA A 170 -15.83 -11.49 -5.96
CA ALA A 170 -14.81 -12.49 -5.72
C ALA A 170 -13.42 -11.87 -5.53
N THR A 171 -13.08 -10.87 -6.36
CA THR A 171 -11.81 -10.15 -6.26
C THR A 171 -11.69 -9.38 -4.93
N PHE A 172 -12.74 -8.68 -4.50
CA PHE A 172 -12.75 -7.99 -3.20
C PHE A 172 -12.59 -8.97 -2.04
N ALA A 173 -13.31 -10.10 -2.07
CA ALA A 173 -13.19 -11.11 -1.04
C ALA A 173 -11.76 -11.69 -0.96
N ALA A 174 -11.13 -11.94 -2.11
CA ALA A 174 -9.77 -12.46 -2.19
C ALA A 174 -8.70 -11.45 -1.76
N MET A 175 -8.90 -10.16 -2.07
CA MET A 175 -7.96 -9.09 -1.77
C MET A 175 -8.09 -8.51 -0.36
N ARG A 176 -9.25 -8.66 0.28
CA ARG A 176 -9.52 -8.16 1.64
C ARG A 176 -9.96 -9.28 2.59
N PRO A 177 -9.18 -10.35 2.79
CA PRO A 177 -9.61 -11.51 3.56
C PRO A 177 -9.57 -11.31 5.09
N SER A 178 -8.90 -10.25 5.58
CA SER A 178 -8.83 -9.95 7.02
C SER A 178 -10.06 -9.16 7.49
N ASP A 179 -10.99 -9.87 8.13
CA ASP A 179 -12.16 -9.26 8.78
C ASP A 179 -11.76 -8.26 9.87
N THR A 180 -10.68 -8.55 10.61
CA THR A 180 -10.20 -7.66 11.66
C THR A 180 -9.72 -6.34 11.06
N PHE A 181 -8.91 -6.39 10.00
CA PHE A 181 -8.43 -5.19 9.34
C PHE A 181 -9.56 -4.40 8.69
N ASN A 182 -10.49 -5.09 8.01
CA ASN A 182 -11.65 -4.45 7.39
C ASN A 182 -12.55 -3.71 8.40
N LYS A 183 -12.73 -4.26 9.60
CA LYS A 183 -13.54 -3.61 10.66
C LYS A 183 -12.90 -2.37 11.26
N ILE A 184 -11.57 -2.27 11.24
CA ILE A 184 -10.86 -1.08 11.75
C ILE A 184 -10.97 0.08 10.77
N LEU A 185 -11.07 -0.19 9.47
CA LEU A 185 -11.07 0.82 8.40
C LEU A 185 -12.46 1.25 7.89
N ASN A 186 -13.52 0.52 8.23
CA ASN A 186 -14.91 0.82 7.81
C ASN A 186 -15.70 1.46 8.94
#